data_AF-A0A7K4K1I6-F1
#
_entry.id   AF-A0A7K4K1I6-F1
#
_cell.length_a   1.000
_cell.length_b   1.000
_cell.length_c   1.000
_cell.angle_alpha   90.00
_cell.angle_beta   90.00
_cell.angle_gamma   90.00
#
_symmetry.space_group_name_H-M   'P 1'
#
loop_
_entity.id
_entity.type
_entity.pdbx_description
1 polymer ?
#
loop_
_entity_poly.entity_id
_entity_poly.type
_entity_poly.pdbx_seq_one_letter_code
_entity_poly.pdbx_strand_id
1 'polypeptide(L)'
;ILSNRLQRACPINALQKGFIAAPGCSTNLKLLQALIKSTKKDQRTLGVLFVDLAKAFGTVNHQHIFRVLGQKDVDRHIIDVLRDLYTNCGTTVE
;
A
#
# COMPACT_ATOMS: atom_id res chain seq x y z
N ILE A 1 -11.30 -9.29 -10.23
CA ILE A 1 -10.46 -10.40 -10.78
C ILE A 1 -8.97 -10.01 -10.82
N LEU A 2 -8.59 -8.94 -11.52
CA LEU A 2 -7.17 -8.53 -11.65
C LEU A 2 -6.49 -8.25 -10.29
N SER A 3 -7.15 -7.48 -9.41
CA SER A 3 -6.64 -7.19 -8.05
C SER A 3 -6.36 -8.47 -7.25
N ASN A 4 -7.28 -9.44 -7.24
CA ASN A 4 -7.07 -10.72 -6.55
C ASN A 4 -5.89 -11.52 -7.12
N ARG A 5 -5.68 -11.48 -8.44
CA ARG A 5 -4.52 -12.14 -9.09
C ARG A 5 -3.21 -11.46 -8.68
N LEU A 6 -3.19 -10.13 -8.68
CA LEU A 6 -2.03 -9.35 -8.24
C LEU A 6 -1.74 -9.54 -6.76
N GLN A 7 -2.75 -9.62 -5.89
CA GLN A 7 -2.56 -9.86 -4.46
C GLN A 7 -1.89 -11.23 -4.19
N ARG A 8 -2.16 -12.24 -5.03
CA ARG A 8 -1.50 -13.55 -4.94
C ARG A 8 -0.04 -13.49 -5.39
N ALA A 9 0.26 -12.75 -6.45
CA ALA A 9 1.63 -12.62 -6.97
C ALA A 9 2.48 -11.66 -6.15
N CYS A 10 1.86 -10.63 -5.57
CA CYS A 10 2.48 -9.58 -4.78
C CYS A 10 1.88 -9.59 -3.37
N PRO A 11 2.28 -10.53 -2.50
CA PRO A 11 1.78 -10.57 -1.13
C PRO A 11 2.16 -9.28 -0.40
N ILE A 12 1.16 -8.65 0.17
CA ILE A 12 1.29 -7.41 0.94
C ILE A 12 1.58 -7.73 2.42
N ASN A 13 2.15 -6.76 3.13
CA ASN A 13 2.40 -6.88 4.56
C ASN A 13 1.08 -7.10 5.33
N ALA A 14 1.06 -8.00 6.32
CA ALA A 14 -0.12 -8.30 7.13
C ALA A 14 -0.68 -7.08 7.91
N LEU A 15 0.15 -6.06 8.15
CA LEU A 15 -0.21 -4.80 8.80
C LEU A 15 -0.79 -3.76 7.81
N GLN A 16 -0.72 -3.98 6.49
CA GLN A 16 -1.43 -3.16 5.52
C GLN A 16 -2.93 -3.33 5.74
N LYS A 17 -3.65 -2.25 6.02
CA LYS A 17 -5.13 -2.25 6.19
C LYS A 17 -5.85 -1.33 5.21
N GLY A 18 -5.12 -0.46 4.51
CA GLY A 18 -5.68 0.39 3.47
C GLY A 18 -5.87 -0.38 2.16
N PHE A 19 -6.98 -0.12 1.47
CA PHE A 19 -7.29 -0.65 0.12
C PHE A 19 -7.30 -2.18 0.00
N ILE A 20 -7.60 -2.89 1.09
CA ILE A 20 -7.69 -4.36 1.11
C ILE A 20 -9.00 -4.81 1.75
N ALA A 21 -9.44 -6.03 1.43
CA ALA A 21 -10.60 -6.66 2.06
C ALA A 21 -10.24 -7.17 3.47
N ALA A 22 -10.15 -6.26 4.44
CA ALA A 22 -9.85 -6.57 5.83
C ALA A 22 -10.65 -5.65 6.78
N PRO A 23 -10.79 -6.03 8.07
CA PRO A 23 -11.17 -5.06 9.10
C PRO A 23 -10.19 -3.90 9.01
N GLY A 24 -10.68 -2.70 8.73
CA GLY A 24 -9.86 -1.55 8.32
C GLY A 24 -8.85 -1.06 9.38
N CYS A 25 -8.62 0.24 9.45
CA CYS A 25 -7.55 0.79 10.29
C CYS A 25 -7.77 0.60 11.82
N SER A 26 -8.94 0.12 12.25
CA SER A 26 -9.25 -0.13 13.67
C SER A 26 -8.26 -1.10 14.33
N THR A 27 -7.76 -2.10 13.59
CA THR A 27 -6.77 -3.04 14.09
C THR A 27 -5.45 -2.34 14.41
N ASN A 28 -4.93 -1.53 13.47
CA ASN A 28 -3.69 -0.79 13.64
C ASN A 28 -3.81 0.26 14.74
N LEU A 29 -4.97 0.92 14.84
CA LEU A 29 -5.24 1.89 15.90
C LEU A 29 -5.27 1.23 17.29
N LYS A 30 -5.92 0.08 17.43
CA LYS A 30 -5.92 -0.68 18.70
C LYS A 30 -4.52 -1.12 19.09
N LEU A 31 -3.70 -1.57 18.14
CA LEU A 31 -2.31 -1.94 18.38
C LEU A 31 -1.50 -0.74 18.90
N LEU A 32 -1.59 0.41 18.22
CA LEU A 32 -0.91 1.64 18.65
C LEU A 32 -1.37 2.08 20.05
N GLN A 33 -2.67 2.04 20.33
CA GLN A 33 -3.22 2.35 21.65
C GLN A 33 -2.68 1.40 22.74
N ALA A 34 -2.58 0.11 22.44
CA ALA A 34 -2.04 -0.88 23.38
C ALA A 34 -0.55 -0.61 23.68
N LEU A 35 0.25 -0.29 22.66
CA LEU A 35 1.67 0.08 22.82
C LEU A 35 1.82 1.32 23.70
N ILE A 36 1.03 2.37 23.46
CA ILE A 36 1.03 3.59 24.28
C ILE A 36 0.67 3.26 25.73
N LYS A 37 -0.38 2.48 25.96
CA LYS A 37 -0.83 2.10 27.31
C LYS A 37 0.21 1.28 28.06
N SER A 38 0.81 0.27 27.41
CA SER A 38 1.85 -0.57 28.03
C SER A 38 3.08 0.25 28.39
N THR A 39 3.55 1.09 27.46
CA THR A 39 4.75 1.92 27.68
C THR A 39 4.56 2.88 28.85
N LYS A 40 3.37 3.49 28.97
CA LYS A 40 3.02 4.35 30.13
C LYS A 40 3.00 3.57 31.44
N LYS A 41 2.42 2.36 31.44
CA LYS A 41 2.40 1.48 32.62
C LYS A 41 3.82 1.13 33.08
N ASP A 42 4.70 0.83 32.13
CA ASP A 42 6.07 0.39 32.41
C ASP A 42 7.05 1.56 32.62
N GLN A 43 6.57 2.81 32.62
CA GLN A 43 7.38 4.04 32.77
C GLN A 43 8.53 4.12 31.76
N ARG A 44 8.30 3.69 30.52
CA ARG A 44 9.27 3.76 29.42
C ARG A 44 8.91 4.87 28.44
N THR A 45 9.85 5.19 27.56
CA THR A 45 9.62 6.12 26.44
C THR A 45 9.22 5.36 25.18
N LEU A 46 8.22 5.87 24.46
CA LEU A 46 7.80 5.38 23.14
C LEU A 46 7.96 6.50 22.12
N GLY A 47 8.80 6.28 21.10
CA GLY A 47 8.87 7.13 19.92
C GLY A 47 7.90 6.63 18.85
N VAL A 48 7.15 7.53 18.22
CA VAL A 48 6.26 7.21 17.09
C VAL A 48 6.55 8.18 15.95
N LEU A 49 6.82 7.64 14.76
CA LEU A 49 7.03 8.42 13.54
C LEU A 49 5.84 8.23 12.60
N PHE A 50 5.20 9.33 12.22
CA PHE A 50 4.16 9.35 11.19
C PHE A 50 4.77 9.86 9.89
N VAL A 51 4.80 9.01 8.87
CA VAL A 51 5.32 9.35 7.53
C VAL A 51 4.15 9.40 6.57
N ASP A 52 4.08 10.48 5.78
CA ASP A 52 3.08 10.66 4.73
C ASP A 52 3.73 11.00 3.39
N LEU A 53 3.13 10.54 2.29
CA LEU A 53 3.63 10.75 0.94
C LEU A 53 2.79 11.80 0.22
N ALA A 54 3.38 12.96 -0.06
CA ALA A 54 2.73 14.02 -0.82
C ALA A 54 2.34 13.53 -2.23
N LYS A 55 1.05 13.69 -2.56
CA LYS A 55 0.46 13.33 -3.87
C LYS A 55 0.81 11.89 -4.31
N ALA A 56 0.79 10.91 -3.40
CA ALA A 56 1.26 9.55 -3.64
C ALA A 56 0.83 8.93 -4.99
N PHE A 57 -0.43 9.08 -5.40
CA PHE A 57 -0.89 8.56 -6.70
C PHE A 57 -0.40 9.35 -7.91
N GLY A 58 -0.16 10.65 -7.76
CA GLY A 58 0.31 11.53 -8.84
C GLY A 58 1.84 11.59 -8.98
N THR A 59 2.59 11.17 -7.95
CA THR A 59 4.06 11.28 -7.92
C THR A 59 4.78 9.96 -8.18
N VAL A 60 4.08 8.82 -8.11
CA VAL A 60 4.69 7.52 -8.44
C VAL A 60 4.89 7.40 -9.94
N ASN A 61 6.15 7.26 -10.38
CA ASN A 61 6.49 7.02 -11.78
C ASN A 61 5.94 5.66 -12.25
N HIS A 62 5.12 5.66 -13.31
CA HIS A 62 4.50 4.45 -13.84
C HIS A 62 5.53 3.39 -14.31
N GLN A 63 6.69 3.79 -14.84
CA GLN A 63 7.75 2.85 -15.21
C GLN A 63 8.27 2.07 -13.99
N HIS A 64 8.30 2.71 -12.82
CA HIS A 64 8.73 2.06 -11.60
C HIS A 64 7.73 0.97 -11.18
N ILE A 65 6.42 1.20 -11.35
CA ILE A 65 5.38 0.19 -11.10
C ILE A 65 5.65 -1.07 -11.94
N PHE A 66 5.85 -0.92 -13.26
CA PHE A 66 6.08 -2.07 -14.14
C PHE A 66 7.38 -2.81 -13.84
N ARG A 67 8.45 -2.07 -13.49
CA ARG A 67 9.73 -2.68 -13.09
C ARG A 67 9.56 -3.54 -11.83
N VAL A 68 8.88 -3.01 -10.81
CA VAL A 68 8.64 -3.74 -9.56
C VAL A 68 7.78 -4.98 -9.81
N LEU A 69 6.74 -4.88 -10.65
CA LEU A 69 5.92 -6.04 -11.02
C LEU A 69 6.74 -7.12 -11.72
N GLY A 70 7.65 -6.73 -12.63
CA GLY A 70 8.59 -7.67 -13.25
C GLY A 70 9.53 -8.34 -12.25
N GLN A 71 10.04 -7.59 -11.26
CA GLN A 71 10.84 -8.15 -10.16
C GLN A 71 10.06 -9.06 -9.21
N LYS A 72 8.73 -8.98 -9.23
CA LYS A 72 7.83 -9.85 -8.46
C LYS A 72 7.33 -11.04 -9.28
N ASP A 73 7.94 -11.31 -10.43
CA ASP A 73 7.58 -12.39 -11.35
C ASP A 73 6.10 -12.38 -11.75
N VAL A 74 5.51 -11.17 -11.85
CA VAL A 74 4.17 -11.02 -12.40
C VAL A 74 4.22 -11.32 -13.89
N ASP A 75 3.30 -12.16 -14.34
CA ASP A 75 3.18 -12.55 -15.75
C ASP A 75 3.18 -11.33 -16.68
N ARG A 76 3.97 -11.41 -17.76
CA ARG A 76 4.19 -10.30 -18.69
C ARG A 76 2.89 -9.80 -19.31
N HIS A 77 1.93 -10.69 -19.61
CA HIS A 77 0.63 -10.30 -20.15
C HIS A 77 -0.15 -9.42 -19.16
N ILE A 78 -0.05 -9.70 -17.86
CA ILE A 78 -0.67 -8.87 -16.82
C ILE A 78 0.00 -7.49 -16.73
N ILE A 79 1.33 -7.45 -16.83
CA ILE A 79 2.07 -6.18 -16.85
C ILE A 79 1.68 -5.35 -18.08
N ASP A 80 1.52 -5.98 -19.25
CA ASP A 80 1.12 -5.29 -20.47
C ASP A 80 -0.31 -4.74 -20.36
N VAL A 81 -1.27 -5.51 -19.83
CA VAL A 81 -2.63 -5.01 -19.53
C VAL A 81 -2.59 -3.80 -18.59
N LEU A 82 -1.77 -3.84 -17.53
CA LEU A 82 -1.62 -2.70 -16.62
C LEU A 82 -0.99 -1.50 -17.33
N ARG A 83 -0.04 -1.70 -18.24
CA ARG A 83 0.58 -0.62 -19.01
C ARG A 83 -0.45 0.09 -19.89
N ASP A 84 -1.31 -0.68 -20.54
CA ASP A 84 -2.39 -0.13 -21.37
C ASP A 84 -3.37 0.70 -20.53
N LEU A 85 -3.71 0.24 -19.31
CA LEU A 85 -4.57 1.00 -18.39
C LEU A 85 -3.99 2.37 -17.97
N TYR A 86 -2.66 2.49 -17.91
CA TYR A 86 -1.99 3.75 -17.59
C TYR A 86 -1.74 4.64 -18.83
N THR A 87 -2.01 4.17 -20.04
CA THR A 87 -1.75 4.91 -21.29
C THR A 87 -2.87 5.92 -21.53
N ASN A 88 -2.51 7.19 -21.75
CA ASN A 88 -3.44 8.32 -21.92
C ASN A 88 -4.49 8.44 -20.80
N CYS A 89 -4.19 7.92 -19.60
CA CYS A 89 -5.05 8.02 -18.44
C CYS A 89 -4.80 9.36 -17.74
N GLY A 90 -5.80 10.24 -17.75
CA GLY A 90 -5.76 11.53 -17.08
C GLY A 90 -7.15 12.06 -16.82
N THR A 91 -7.27 12.97 -15.86
CA THR A 91 -8.52 13.68 -15.56
C THR A 91 -8.22 15.18 -15.58
N THR A 92 -9.00 15.93 -16.34
CA THR A 92 -9.02 17.40 -16.27
C THR A 92 -10.06 17.81 -15.25
N VAL A 93 -9.69 18.67 -14.31
CA VAL A 93 -10.63 19.27 -13.36
C VAL A 93 -10.89 20.69 -13.85
N GLU A 94 -12.14 20.99 -14.17
CA GLU A 94 -12.62 22.36 -14.49
C GLU A 94 -12.75 23.22 -13.23
#